data_AF-K1UAN3-F1
#
_entry.id   AF-K1UAN3-F1
#
_cell.length_a   1.000
_cell.length_b   1.000
_cell.length_c   1.000
_cell.angle_alpha   90.00
_cell.angle_beta   90.00
_cell.angle_gamma   90.00
#
_symmetry.space_group_name_H-M   'P 1'
#
loop_
_entity.id
_entity.type
_entity.pdbx_description
1 polymer ?
#
loop_
_entity_poly.entity_id
_entity_poly.type
_entity_poly.pdbx_seq_one_letter_code
_entity_poly.pdbx_strand_id
1 'polypeptide(L)'
;MADEKLGILDLKLDIDNERVVDVEMQVSNEHNIKERSSTYLSKLAAEQLKAKQNYKELKKIITINILKYNYLERNSYHSIARMKYENTKPIEFVDMGI
;
A
#
# COMPACT_ATOMS: atom_id res chain seq x y z
N MET A 1 20.23 -19.15 13.77
CA MET A 1 20.23 -17.75 13.34
C MET A 1 18.93 -17.56 12.59
N ALA A 2 17.96 -16.88 13.20
CA ALA A 2 16.61 -16.80 12.68
C ALA A 2 16.60 -15.98 11.39
N ASP A 3 15.85 -16.47 10.42
CA ASP A 3 15.73 -15.99 9.05
C ASP A 3 15.22 -14.53 9.04
N GLU A 4 16.14 -13.56 9.05
CA GLU A 4 15.86 -12.11 8.97
C GLU A 4 15.12 -11.70 7.68
N LYS A 5 14.89 -12.65 6.77
CA LYS A 5 14.12 -12.47 5.53
C LYS A 5 12.61 -12.34 5.73
N LEU A 6 12.09 -12.55 6.94
CA LEU A 6 10.64 -12.65 7.20
C LEU A 6 9.89 -11.30 7.28
N GLY A 7 10.54 -10.14 7.16
CA GLY A 7 9.89 -8.88 7.54
C GLY A 7 10.43 -7.60 6.91
N ILE A 8 10.97 -7.66 5.69
CA ILE A 8 11.43 -6.47 4.98
C ILE A 8 10.24 -5.88 4.22
N LEU A 9 9.92 -4.63 4.51
CA LEU A 9 8.96 -3.83 3.74
C LEU A 9 9.62 -3.46 2.40
N ASP A 10 8.89 -3.57 1.29
CA ASP A 10 9.49 -3.22 -0.01
C ASP A 10 9.76 -1.72 -0.10
N LEU A 11 8.77 -0.87 0.21
CA LEU A 11 8.93 0.58 0.28
C LEU A 11 8.13 1.17 1.43
N LYS A 12 8.79 2.00 2.24
CA LYS A 12 8.17 2.83 3.29
C LYS A 12 8.34 4.30 2.92
N LEU A 13 7.24 5.02 2.78
CA LEU A 13 7.21 6.45 2.47
C LEU A 13 6.66 7.22 3.66
N ASP A 14 7.16 8.43 3.87
CA ASP A 14 6.56 9.42 4.76
C ASP A 14 6.03 10.57 3.88
N ILE A 15 4.77 10.93 4.08
CA ILE A 15 4.12 12.04 3.37
C ILE A 15 3.92 13.17 4.38
N ASP A 16 4.61 14.27 4.14
CA ASP A 16 4.53 15.54 4.88
C ASP A 16 4.68 15.38 6.40
N ASN A 17 5.34 14.32 6.88
CA ASN A 17 5.47 13.99 8.29
C ASN A 17 4.12 13.74 9.01
N GLU A 18 3.05 13.47 8.26
CA GLU A 18 1.70 13.23 8.81
C GLU A 18 1.16 11.83 8.51
N ARG A 19 1.69 11.17 7.48
CA ARG A 19 1.22 9.87 7.01
C ARG A 19 2.39 8.98 6.68
N VAL A 20 2.23 7.71 6.98
CA VAL A 20 3.18 6.66 6.56
C VAL A 20 2.50 5.82 5.50
N VAL A 21 3.19 5.59 4.39
CA VAL A 21 2.72 4.67 3.34
C VAL A 21 3.63 3.46 3.30
N ASP A 22 3.00 2.30 3.35
CA ASP A 22 3.60 1.00 3.14
C ASP A 22 3.22 0.51 1.74
N VAL A 23 4.21 0.17 0.92
CA VAL A 23 3.96 -0.41 -0.40
C VAL A 23 4.61 -1.79 -0.45
N GLU A 24 3.77 -2.80 -0.71
CA GLU A 24 4.15 -4.20 -0.83
C GLU A 24 3.86 -4.68 -2.25
N MET A 25 4.81 -5.38 -2.86
CA MET A 25 4.70 -5.86 -4.24
C MET A 25 4.88 -7.37 -4.31
N GLN A 26 3.98 -8.04 -5.06
CA GLN A 26 4.02 -9.48 -5.18
C GLN A 26 3.71 -9.96 -6.59
N VAL A 27 4.67 -10.69 -7.17
CA VAL A 27 4.56 -11.25 -8.53
C VAL A 27 3.89 -12.63 -8.52
N SER A 28 4.27 -13.49 -7.57
CA SER A 28 3.75 -14.85 -7.42
C SER A 28 2.78 -14.90 -6.25
N ASN A 29 1.60 -15.53 -6.42
CA ASN A 29 0.63 -15.63 -5.34
C ASN A 29 1.08 -16.66 -4.30
N GLU A 30 1.65 -16.20 -3.20
CA GLU A 30 2.06 -17.03 -2.05
C GLU A 30 0.92 -17.21 -1.03
N HIS A 31 -0.29 -16.73 -1.36
CA HIS A 31 -1.51 -16.86 -0.53
C HIS A 31 -1.40 -16.29 0.90
N ASN A 32 -0.45 -15.40 1.15
CA ASN A 32 -0.13 -14.85 2.47
C ASN A 32 -0.22 -13.31 2.53
N ILE A 33 -0.65 -12.66 1.45
CA ILE A 33 -0.66 -11.20 1.36
C ILE A 33 -1.56 -10.57 2.43
N LYS A 34 -2.66 -11.24 2.78
CA LYS A 34 -3.57 -10.79 3.84
C LYS A 34 -2.86 -10.69 5.20
N GLU A 35 -2.21 -11.77 5.59
CA GLU A 35 -1.49 -11.89 6.86
C GLU A 35 -0.28 -10.95 6.87
N ARG A 36 0.46 -10.86 5.75
CA ARG A 36 1.59 -9.94 5.59
C ARG A 36 1.17 -8.49 5.74
N SER A 37 0.21 -8.01 4.95
CA SER A 37 -0.26 -6.61 5.03
C SER A 37 -0.74 -6.25 6.44
N SER A 38 -1.50 -7.14 7.09
CA SER A 38 -1.98 -6.89 8.46
C SER A 38 -0.84 -6.85 9.48
N THR A 39 0.15 -7.73 9.33
CA THR A 39 1.32 -7.78 10.22
C THR A 39 2.16 -6.51 10.08
N TYR A 40 2.43 -6.08 8.86
CA TYR A 40 3.22 -4.88 8.59
C TYR A 40 2.50 -3.60 9.01
N LEU A 41 1.20 -3.49 8.77
CA LEU A 41 0.40 -2.39 9.30
C LEU A 41 0.51 -2.31 10.83
N SER A 42 0.38 -3.45 11.52
CA SER A 42 0.46 -3.52 12.99
C SER A 42 1.85 -3.14 13.50
N LYS A 43 2.91 -3.61 12.82
CA LYS A 43 4.30 -3.27 13.12
C LYS A 43 4.56 -1.78 12.94
N LEU A 44 4.10 -1.18 11.84
CA LEU A 44 4.23 0.25 11.57
C LEU A 44 3.46 1.11 12.59
N ALA A 45 2.30 0.64 13.05
CA ALA A 45 1.58 1.32 14.12
C ALA A 45 2.33 1.26 15.46
N ALA A 46 2.88 0.10 15.81
CA ALA A 46 3.67 -0.10 17.02
C ALA A 46 4.98 0.70 17.01
N GLU A 47 5.68 0.76 15.87
CA GLU A 47 6.93 1.53 15.72
C GLU A 47 6.74 3.04 15.92
N GLN A 48 5.56 3.57 15.60
CA GLN A 48 5.25 4.99 15.77
C GLN A 48 4.97 5.37 17.22
N LEU A 49 4.48 4.43 18.03
CA LEU A 49 4.04 4.69 19.39
C LEU A 49 5.13 4.33 20.39
N LYS A 50 5.56 5.32 21.17
CA LYS A 50 6.37 5.11 22.36
C LYS A 50 5.47 4.81 23.56
N ALA A 51 6.04 4.15 24.56
CA ALA A 51 5.34 3.89 25.81
C ALA A 51 4.74 5.19 26.39
N LYS A 52 3.46 5.14 26.76
CA LYS A 52 2.65 6.26 27.30
C LYS A 52 2.27 7.37 26.30
N GLN A 53 2.54 7.25 24.99
CA GLN A 53 1.98 8.18 24.00
C GLN A 53 0.48 7.99 23.80
N ASN A 54 -0.20 9.08 23.46
CA ASN A 54 -1.62 9.05 23.15
C ASN A 54 -1.83 8.48 21.74
N TYR A 55 -2.78 7.56 21.57
CA TYR A 55 -3.14 7.01 20.25
C TYR A 55 -3.56 8.07 19.23
N LYS A 56 -4.01 9.26 19.68
CA LYS A 56 -4.29 10.40 18.80
C LYS A 56 -3.06 10.95 18.07
N GLU A 57 -1.86 10.65 18.55
CA GLU A 57 -0.59 11.05 17.94
C GLU A 57 -0.14 10.08 16.83
N LEU A 58 -0.84 8.95 16.65
CA LEU A 58 -0.53 7.99 15.60
C LEU A 58 -0.78 8.61 14.22
N LYS A 59 0.26 8.65 13.37
CA LYS A 59 0.10 9.09 11.99
C LYS A 59 -0.78 8.09 11.26
N LYS A 60 -1.58 8.58 10.30
CA LYS A 60 -2.37 7.68 9.46
C LYS A 60 -1.43 6.78 8.65
N ILE A 61 -1.76 5.50 8.59
CA ILE A 61 -1.00 4.52 7.81
C ILE A 61 -1.83 4.14 6.59
N ILE A 62 -1.20 4.16 5.43
CA ILE A 62 -1.80 3.72 4.16
C ILE A 62 -1.00 2.51 3.70
N THR A 63 -1.67 1.40 3.42
CA THR A 63 -1.02 0.21 2.84
C THR A 63 -1.47 0.05 1.40
N ILE A 64 -0.51 -0.11 0.49
CA ILE A 64 -0.70 -0.31 -0.94
C ILE A 64 -0.13 -1.67 -1.30
N ASN A 65 -0.98 -2.57 -1.80
CA ASN A 65 -0.56 -3.88 -2.31
C ASN A 65 -0.59 -3.88 -3.83
N ILE A 66 0.56 -4.06 -4.48
CA ILE A 66 0.68 -4.16 -5.94
C ILE A 66 0.88 -5.63 -6.29
N LEU A 67 -0.16 -6.24 -6.86
CA LEU A 67 -0.21 -7.69 -7.07
C LEU A 67 -0.37 -8.02 -8.55
N LYS A 68 0.40 -9.00 -9.05
CA LYS A 68 0.24 -9.55 -10.41
C LYS A 68 -0.85 -10.64 -10.48
N TYR A 69 -1.83 -10.57 -9.58
CA TYR A 69 -2.95 -11.51 -9.51
C TYR A 69 -4.14 -10.84 -8.84
N ASN A 70 -5.34 -11.40 -9.08
CA ASN A 70 -6.55 -10.94 -8.43
C ASN A 70 -6.56 -11.41 -6.97
N TYR A 71 -6.54 -10.47 -6.05
CA TYR A 71 -6.66 -10.77 -4.61
C TYR A 71 -8.10 -10.75 -4.12
N LEU A 72 -8.90 -9.80 -4.59
CA LEU A 72 -10.33 -9.70 -4.28
C LEU A 72 -11.14 -10.08 -5.51
N GLU A 73 -12.04 -11.04 -5.36
CA GLU A 73 -13.06 -11.33 -6.37
C GLU A 73 -14.17 -10.28 -6.25
N ARG A 74 -14.19 -9.31 -7.19
CA ARG A 74 -15.20 -8.24 -7.20
C ARG A 74 -15.51 -7.78 -8.61
N ASN A 75 -16.74 -7.32 -8.80
CA ASN A 75 -17.28 -6.87 -10.09
C ASN A 75 -17.13 -5.37 -10.36
N SER A 76 -16.57 -4.61 -9.42
CA SER A 76 -16.43 -3.15 -9.49
C SER A 76 -15.20 -2.71 -8.72
N TYR A 77 -14.63 -1.56 -9.03
CA TYR A 77 -13.53 -0.95 -8.28
C TYR A 77 -13.97 0.43 -7.77
N HIS A 78 -13.39 0.87 -6.65
CA HIS A 78 -13.69 2.21 -6.12
C HIS A 78 -13.10 3.30 -7.03
N SER A 79 -11.92 3.06 -7.58
CA SER A 79 -11.26 3.93 -8.54
C SER A 79 -10.45 3.07 -9.51
N ILE A 80 -10.42 3.46 -10.78
CA ILE A 80 -9.62 2.82 -11.82
C ILE A 80 -8.76 3.90 -12.45
N ALA A 81 -7.44 3.71 -12.43
CA ALA A 81 -6.48 4.56 -13.13
C ALA A 81 -5.82 3.75 -14.24
N ARG A 82 -5.61 4.39 -15.40
CA ARG A 82 -4.88 3.79 -16.53
C ARG A 82 -3.73 4.71 -16.89
N MET A 83 -2.50 4.19 -16.82
CA MET A 83 -1.34 4.90 -17.36
C MET A 83 -1.33 4.74 -18.88
N LYS A 84 -1.34 5.86 -19.61
CA LYS A 84 -1.12 5.91 -21.05
C LYS A 84 0.28 6.43 -21.30
N TYR A 85 1.00 5.78 -22.21
CA TYR A 85 2.36 6.18 -22.60
C TYR A 85 2.37 6.97 -23.93
N GLU A 86 1.20 7.41 -24.38
CA GLU A 86 1.03 8.21 -25.59
C GLU A 86 1.08 9.70 -25.23
N ASN A 87 1.63 10.51 -26.14
CA ASN A 87 1.57 11.96 -26.00
C ASN A 87 0.10 12.42 -26.00
N THR A 88 -0.37 12.89 -24.85
CA THR A 88 -1.70 13.51 -24.75
C THR A 88 -1.68 14.89 -25.41
N LYS A 89 -2.70 15.18 -26.21
CA LYS A 89 -2.88 16.55 -26.72
C LYS A 89 -3.24 17.46 -25.53
N PRO A 90 -2.75 18.72 -25.48
CA PRO A 90 -2.93 19.60 -24.32
C PRO A 90 -4.38 19.89 -23.90
N ILE A 91 -5.35 19.63 -24.78
CA ILE A 91 -6.77 20.00 -24.64
C ILE A 91 -7.66 18.74 -24.64
N GLU A 92 -7.06 17.55 -24.70
CA GLU A 92 -7.81 16.30 -24.75
C GLU A 92 -7.98 15.76 -23.33
N PHE A 93 -9.20 15.87 -22.81
CA PHE A 93 -9.58 15.23 -21.56
C PHE A 93 -9.71 13.73 -21.81
N VAL A 94 -9.07 12.94 -20.96
CA VAL A 94 -9.16 11.49 -21.03
C VAL A 94 -10.58 11.08 -20.63
N ASP A 95 -11.35 10.55 -21.57
CA ASP A 95 -12.57 9.82 -21.26
C ASP A 95 -12.20 8.55 -20.49
N MET A 96 -12.56 8.53 -19.21
CA MET A 96 -12.26 7.42 -18.30
C MET A 96 -13.27 6.28 -18.42
N GLY A 97 -14.33 6.45 -19.23
CA GLY A 97 -15.44 5.52 -19.36
C GLY A 97 -16.29 5.49 -18.09
N ILE A 98 -17.50 6.06 -18.16
CA ILE A 98 -18.61 5.75 -17.26
C ILE A 98 -19.52 4.75 -17.96
#